data_AF-A0A7J3T333-F1
#
_entry.id   AF-A0A7J3T333-F1
#
_cell.length_a   1.000
_cell.length_b   1.000
_cell.length_c   1.000
_cell.angle_alpha   90.00
_cell.angle_beta   90.00
_cell.angle_gamma   90.00
#
_symmetry.space_group_name_H-M   'P 1'
#
loop_
_entity.id
_entity.type
_entity.pdbx_description
1 polymer ?
#
loop_
_entity_poly.entity_id
_entity_poly.type
_entity_poly.pdbx_seq_one_letter_code
_entity_poly.pdbx_strand_id
1 'polypeptide(L)'
;MVVRGNHDGNIEPLLPESVKVLPSTGIALGPVGFFHGHRWPSPALLNCKTLVMGHVHPVVVFRDSAGFRVTRQVWVKADCDAELLGRVVRRKCRVKNMKDDEVKNLQGQLETGVKKCNLFIMPSFNDFLGGRPLNEGREGFGSGRTVGPVLRSEAVDLKNAEMYLLDGTFLGTLEQLKRLG
;
A
#
# COMPACT_ATOMS: atom_id res chain seq x y z
N MET A 1 16.57 8.96 1.38
CA MET A 1 15.30 9.63 0.96
C MET A 1 14.19 9.10 1.85
N VAL A 2 13.17 9.93 2.16
CA VAL A 2 12.02 9.52 2.99
C VAL A 2 10.73 10.00 2.32
N VAL A 3 9.76 9.10 2.12
CA VAL A 3 8.41 9.45 1.67
C VAL A 3 7.58 9.84 2.90
N ARG A 4 7.05 11.06 2.94
CA ARG A 4 6.32 11.55 4.10
C ARG A 4 5.03 10.76 4.36
N GLY A 5 4.88 10.32 5.59
CA GLY A 5 3.64 9.86 6.18
C GLY A 5 2.75 10.97 6.71
N ASN A 6 1.59 10.58 7.23
CA ASN A 6 0.64 11.50 7.85
C ASN A 6 1.09 12.00 9.24
N HIS A 7 2.11 11.39 9.83
CA HIS A 7 2.70 11.77 11.11
C HIS A 7 4.03 12.53 10.97
N ASP A 8 4.55 12.65 9.75
CA ASP A 8 5.87 13.25 9.46
C ASP A 8 5.73 14.77 9.22
N GLY A 9 4.96 15.44 10.07
CA GLY A 9 4.83 16.89 10.07
C GLY A 9 6.14 17.50 10.59
N ASN A 10 6.77 18.37 9.79
CA ASN A 10 8.00 19.07 10.17
C ASN A 10 9.14 18.10 10.58
N ILE A 11 9.32 17.01 9.82
CA ILE A 11 10.38 16.03 10.07
C ILE A 11 11.75 16.53 9.60
N GLU A 12 11.76 17.49 8.68
CA GLU A 12 12.93 18.06 8.02
C GLU A 12 14.06 18.46 9.01
N PRO A 13 13.80 19.10 10.16
CA PRO A 13 14.84 19.46 11.13
C PRO A 13 15.48 18.28 11.87
N LEU A 14 14.86 17.10 11.86
CA LEU A 14 15.35 15.89 12.53
C LEU A 14 16.19 15.00 11.62
N LEU A 15 16.27 15.35 10.33
CA LEU A 15 16.93 14.53 9.32
C LEU A 15 18.34 15.04 9.01
N PRO A 16 19.30 14.13 8.77
CA PRO A 16 20.59 14.51 8.20
C PRO A 16 20.41 15.21 6.84
N GLU A 17 21.31 16.14 6.50
CA GLU A 17 21.25 16.90 5.24
C GLU A 17 21.23 16.01 3.98
N SER A 18 21.80 14.81 4.06
CA SER A 18 21.82 13.84 2.96
C SER A 18 20.45 13.18 2.70
N VAL A 19 19.48 13.35 3.59
CA VAL A 19 18.16 12.71 3.48
C VAL A 19 17.14 13.65 2.87
N LYS A 20 16.85 13.44 1.58
CA LYS A 20 15.76 14.15 0.91
C LYS A 20 14.39 13.67 1.36
N VAL A 21 13.55 14.61 1.78
CA VAL A 21 12.13 14.39 2.08
C VAL A 21 11.30 14.48 0.80
N LEU A 22 10.38 13.55 0.60
CA LEU A 22 9.56 13.39 -0.59
C LEU A 22 8.06 13.54 -0.27
N PRO A 23 7.24 13.94 -1.25
CA PRO A 23 5.79 14.01 -1.10
C PRO A 23 5.18 12.67 -0.68
N SER A 24 4.10 12.71 0.11
CA SER A 24 3.36 11.52 0.52
C SER A 24 2.68 10.76 -0.62
N THR A 25 2.53 11.40 -1.78
CA THR A 25 2.07 10.81 -3.03
C THR A 25 3.12 9.89 -3.68
N GLY A 26 4.35 9.89 -3.17
CA GLY A 26 5.36 8.90 -3.50
C GLY A 26 6.34 9.28 -4.61
N ILE A 27 7.18 8.31 -4.96
CA ILE A 27 8.22 8.40 -5.99
C ILE A 27 8.33 7.08 -6.76
N ALA A 28 8.68 7.16 -8.05
CA ALA A 28 9.06 5.99 -8.84
C ALA A 28 10.60 5.86 -8.87
N LEU A 29 11.10 4.65 -8.62
CA LEU A 29 12.50 4.27 -8.76
C LEU A 29 12.56 3.09 -9.74
N GLY A 30 12.84 3.38 -11.01
CA GLY A 30 12.75 2.39 -12.09
C GLY A 30 11.31 1.83 -12.20
N PRO A 31 11.12 0.50 -12.18
CA PRO A 31 9.80 -0.12 -12.30
C PRO A 31 9.00 -0.17 -10.98
N VAL A 32 9.54 0.38 -9.87
CA VAL A 32 8.96 0.29 -8.53
C VAL A 32 8.52 1.66 -8.02
N GLY A 33 7.24 1.77 -7.63
CA GLY A 33 6.67 2.97 -7.03
C GLY A 33 6.55 2.84 -5.52
N PHE A 34 7.05 3.83 -4.77
CA PHE A 34 6.98 3.87 -3.31
C PHE A 34 6.08 5.04 -2.87
N PHE A 35 5.12 4.79 -1.99
CA PHE A 35 4.24 5.83 -1.44
C PHE A 35 3.83 5.46 -0.01
N HIS A 36 3.43 6.42 0.83
CA HIS A 36 3.11 6.08 2.23
C HIS A 36 1.86 5.23 2.34
N GLY A 37 0.80 5.59 1.61
CA GLY A 37 -0.48 4.85 1.59
C GLY A 37 -1.67 5.62 2.16
N HIS A 38 -1.46 6.71 2.90
CA HIS A 38 -2.57 7.51 3.47
C HIS A 38 -3.25 8.46 2.45
N ARG A 39 -2.63 8.67 1.28
CA ARG A 39 -3.15 9.47 0.16
C ARG A 39 -3.09 8.67 -1.14
N TRP A 40 -3.77 9.16 -2.17
CA TRP A 40 -3.61 8.63 -3.52
C TRP A 40 -2.16 8.81 -3.99
N PRO A 41 -1.57 7.81 -4.65
CA PRO A 41 -0.24 7.93 -5.23
C PRO A 41 -0.26 8.95 -6.38
N SER A 42 0.92 9.50 -6.70
CA SER A 42 1.09 10.33 -7.89
C SER A 42 0.76 9.52 -9.14
N PRO A 43 0.12 10.13 -10.17
CA PRO A 43 -0.11 9.46 -11.46
C PRO A 43 1.15 8.84 -12.07
N ALA A 44 2.33 9.39 -11.80
CA ALA A 44 3.61 8.84 -12.26
C ALA A 44 3.87 7.40 -11.77
N LEU A 45 3.31 7.00 -10.62
CA LEU A 45 3.47 5.63 -10.09
C LEU A 45 2.59 4.61 -10.85
N LEU A 46 1.61 5.05 -11.64
CA LEU A 46 0.74 4.14 -12.40
C LEU A 46 1.48 3.36 -13.50
N ASN A 47 2.66 3.84 -13.91
CA ASN A 47 3.52 3.16 -14.88
C ASN A 47 4.43 2.10 -14.22
N CYS A 48 4.42 1.98 -12.89
CA CYS A 48 5.25 1.02 -12.18
C CYS A 48 4.64 -0.39 -12.22
N LYS A 49 5.47 -1.40 -12.45
CA LYS A 49 5.07 -2.82 -12.38
C LYS A 49 4.85 -3.28 -10.93
N THR A 50 5.47 -2.59 -9.98
CA THR A 50 5.39 -2.88 -8.56
C THR A 50 5.15 -1.61 -7.78
N LEU A 51 4.23 -1.67 -6.83
CA LEU A 51 3.91 -0.62 -5.90
C LEU A 51 4.23 -1.11 -4.49
N VAL A 52 4.80 -0.25 -3.65
CA VAL A 52 5.11 -0.54 -2.25
C VAL A 52 4.52 0.56 -1.39
N MET A 53 3.74 0.18 -0.38
CA MET A 53 3.17 1.11 0.58
C MET A 53 3.34 0.67 2.03
N GLY A 54 3.35 1.64 2.94
CA GLY A 54 3.31 1.42 4.38
C GLY A 54 1.93 1.74 4.95
N HIS A 55 1.91 2.64 5.96
CA HIS A 55 0.73 3.21 6.61
C HIS A 55 -0.12 2.25 7.45
N VAL A 56 -0.37 1.03 6.98
CA VAL A 56 -1.42 0.17 7.55
C VAL A 56 -0.90 -0.75 8.65
N HIS A 57 0.41 -0.99 8.69
CA HIS A 57 1.09 -1.85 9.67
C HIS A 57 0.45 -3.26 9.74
N PRO A 58 0.44 -4.01 8.63
CA PRO A 58 -0.22 -5.31 8.55
C PRO A 58 0.34 -6.32 9.57
N VAL A 59 -0.55 -6.97 10.31
CA VAL A 59 -0.23 -8.11 11.19
C VAL A 59 -1.22 -9.25 11.03
N VAL A 60 -0.79 -10.47 11.31
CA VAL A 60 -1.63 -11.66 11.45
C VAL A 60 -1.67 -12.06 12.92
N VAL A 61 -2.85 -12.42 13.41
CA VAL A 61 -3.05 -12.94 14.76
C VAL A 61 -3.28 -14.44 14.71
N PHE A 62 -2.42 -15.20 15.36
CA PHE A 62 -2.56 -16.63 15.56
C PHE A 62 -3.26 -16.90 16.89
N ARG A 63 -4.15 -17.90 16.91
CA ARG A 63 -4.85 -18.37 18.10
C ARG A 63 -4.64 -19.86 18.25
N ASP A 64 -4.42 -20.31 19.49
CA ASP A 64 -4.44 -21.73 19.80
C ASP A 64 -5.79 -22.14 20.42
N SER A 65 -5.97 -23.44 20.64
CA SER A 65 -7.17 -24.02 21.24
C SER A 65 -7.40 -23.61 22.70
N ALA A 66 -6.36 -23.16 23.40
CA ALA A 66 -6.44 -22.65 24.76
C ALA A 66 -6.78 -21.14 24.81
N GLY A 67 -6.82 -20.46 23.66
CA GLY A 67 -7.17 -19.06 23.53
C GLY A 67 -5.98 -18.10 23.60
N PHE A 68 -4.73 -18.59 23.62
CA PHE A 68 -3.56 -17.74 23.55
C PHE A 68 -3.45 -17.07 22.19
N ARG A 69 -3.05 -15.80 22.20
CA ARG A 69 -2.95 -14.96 21.00
C ARG A 69 -1.50 -14.56 20.75
N VAL A 70 -1.01 -14.83 19.55
CA VAL A 70 0.31 -14.37 19.09
C VAL A 70 0.12 -13.50 17.84
N THR A 71 0.56 -12.25 17.91
CA THR A 71 0.49 -11.30 16.79
C THR A 71 1.85 -11.23 16.10
N ARG A 72 1.88 -11.33 14.78
CA ARG A 72 3.11 -11.22 13.98
C ARG A 72 2.94 -10.23 12.84
N GLN A 73 3.96 -9.39 12.64
CA GLN A 73 4.07 -8.55 11.45
C GLN A 73 4.21 -9.39 10.20
N VAL A 74 3.58 -8.93 9.11
CA VAL A 74 3.62 -9.62 7.83
C VAL A 74 3.88 -8.65 6.70
N TRP A 75 4.58 -9.11 5.67
CA TRP A 75 4.49 -8.54 4.35
C TRP A 75 3.22 -9.04 3.68
N VAL A 76 2.54 -8.14 2.96
CA VAL A 76 1.40 -8.48 2.12
C VAL A 76 1.79 -8.29 0.66
N LYS A 77 1.51 -9.27 -0.18
CA LYS A 77 1.61 -9.16 -1.63
C LYS A 77 0.23 -9.37 -2.25
N ALA A 78 -0.25 -8.41 -3.01
CA ALA A 78 -1.57 -8.45 -3.64
C ALA A 78 -1.48 -8.11 -5.13
N ASP A 79 -2.26 -8.81 -5.94
CA ASP A 79 -2.52 -8.42 -7.32
C ASP A 79 -3.29 -7.09 -7.35
N CYS A 80 -2.90 -6.21 -8.27
CA CYS A 80 -3.56 -4.93 -8.48
C CYS A 80 -3.90 -4.72 -9.97
N ASP A 81 -5.16 -4.36 -10.22
CA ASP A 81 -5.66 -3.93 -11.52
C ASP A 81 -5.17 -2.50 -11.79
N ALA A 82 -4.11 -2.42 -12.59
CA ALA A 82 -3.46 -1.15 -12.93
C ALA A 82 -4.40 -0.21 -13.72
N GLU A 83 -5.29 -0.77 -14.55
CA GLU A 83 -6.24 0.02 -15.34
C GLU A 83 -7.32 0.63 -14.45
N LEU A 84 -7.92 -0.16 -13.56
CA LEU A 84 -8.90 0.32 -12.59
C LEU A 84 -8.27 1.33 -11.64
N LEU A 85 -7.10 1.03 -11.06
CA LEU A 85 -6.38 1.96 -10.19
C LEU A 85 -6.09 3.28 -10.92
N GLY A 86 -5.62 3.20 -12.16
CA GLY A 86 -5.33 4.37 -12.98
C GLY A 86 -6.58 5.21 -13.30
N ARG A 87 -7.73 4.58 -13.53
CA ARG A 87 -9.03 5.30 -13.70
C ARG A 87 -9.45 6.02 -12.42
N VAL A 88 -9.34 5.35 -11.27
CA VAL A 88 -9.76 5.92 -9.98
C VAL A 88 -8.83 7.06 -9.54
N VAL A 89 -7.50 6.87 -9.65
CA VAL A 89 -6.50 7.91 -9.37
C VAL A 89 -6.73 9.12 -10.25
N ARG A 90 -6.94 8.94 -11.56
CA ARG A 90 -7.25 10.05 -12.48
C ARG A 90 -8.50 10.81 -12.06
N ARG A 91 -9.60 10.11 -11.72
CA ARG A 91 -10.84 10.75 -11.28
C ARG A 91 -10.65 11.55 -9.98
N LYS A 92 -9.88 11.03 -9.02
CA LYS A 92 -9.71 11.65 -7.70
C LYS A 92 -8.63 12.75 -7.69
N CYS A 93 -7.63 12.66 -8.56
CA CYS A 93 -6.58 13.68 -8.72
C CYS A 93 -6.96 14.82 -9.68
N ARG A 94 -7.81 14.57 -10.72
CA ARG A 94 -8.34 15.61 -11.62
C ARG A 94 -9.15 16.71 -10.93
N VAL A 95 -9.55 16.51 -9.68
CA VAL A 95 -10.33 17.50 -8.90
C VAL A 95 -9.44 18.62 -8.33
N LYS A 96 -8.11 18.64 -8.56
CA LYS A 96 -7.22 19.63 -7.90
C LYS A 96 -6.20 20.36 -8.79
N ASN A 97 -6.54 20.71 -10.04
CA ASN A 97 -5.72 21.52 -10.96
C ASN A 97 -4.61 20.75 -11.70
N MET A 98 -4.86 20.34 -12.94
CA MET A 98 -3.83 19.95 -13.91
C MET A 98 -4.11 20.64 -15.25
N LYS A 99 -3.07 21.16 -15.90
CA LYS A 99 -3.15 21.74 -17.25
C LYS A 99 -3.28 20.60 -18.28
N ASP A 100 -4.03 20.84 -19.36
CA ASP A 100 -4.37 19.82 -20.38
C ASP A 100 -3.17 19.11 -21.04
N ASP A 101 -1.98 19.73 -21.03
CA ASP A 101 -0.77 19.18 -21.64
C ASP A 101 -0.14 18.04 -20.82
N GLU A 102 -0.27 18.05 -19.49
CA GLU A 102 0.20 16.95 -18.63
C GLU A 102 -0.72 15.72 -18.74
N VAL A 103 -2.01 15.96 -18.99
CA VAL A 103 -3.01 14.92 -19.24
C VAL A 103 -2.66 14.14 -20.50
N LYS A 104 -2.20 14.81 -21.57
CA LYS A 104 -1.78 14.17 -22.83
C LYS A 104 -0.51 13.33 -22.66
N ASN A 105 0.49 13.82 -21.93
CA ASN A 105 1.70 13.03 -21.63
C ASN A 105 1.42 11.80 -20.76
N LEU A 106 0.48 11.90 -19.82
CA LEU A 106 -0.01 10.74 -19.06
C LEU A 106 -0.82 9.77 -19.93
N GLN A 107 -1.55 10.28 -20.93
CA GLN A 107 -2.29 9.45 -21.90
C GLN A 107 -1.34 8.60 -22.76
N GLY A 108 -0.25 9.19 -23.28
CA GLY A 108 0.77 8.48 -24.07
C GLY A 108 1.59 7.46 -23.27
N GLN A 109 1.77 7.66 -21.96
CA GLN A 109 2.47 6.69 -21.10
C GLN A 109 1.62 5.44 -20.82
N LEU A 110 0.29 5.56 -20.80
CA LEU A 110 -0.65 4.48 -20.47
C LEU A 110 -1.00 3.57 -21.64
N GLU A 111 -0.72 3.97 -22.88
CA GLU A 111 -0.87 3.12 -24.06
C GLU A 111 0.20 2.00 -24.13
N THR A 112 1.15 1.96 -23.19
CA THR A 112 2.33 1.06 -23.20
C THR A 112 2.23 -0.21 -22.33
N GLY A 113 1.05 -0.60 -21.84
CA GLY A 113 0.74 -2.05 -21.71
C GLY A 113 0.89 -2.76 -20.34
N VAL A 114 0.96 -2.05 -19.20
CA VAL A 114 0.89 -2.73 -17.88
C VAL A 114 -0.57 -2.94 -17.47
N LYS A 115 -1.13 -4.12 -17.79
CA LYS A 115 -2.50 -4.50 -17.39
C LYS A 115 -2.64 -4.91 -15.92
N LYS A 116 -1.53 -5.30 -15.28
CA LYS A 116 -1.47 -5.75 -13.89
C LYS A 116 -0.21 -5.22 -13.22
N CYS A 117 -0.31 -4.81 -11.96
CA CYS A 117 0.84 -4.52 -11.12
C CYS A 117 0.72 -5.27 -9.78
N ASN A 118 1.85 -5.47 -9.10
CA ASN A 118 1.87 -6.02 -7.75
C ASN A 118 1.85 -4.89 -6.72
N LEU A 119 1.00 -4.98 -5.70
CA LEU A 119 1.04 -4.11 -4.53
C LEU A 119 1.63 -4.87 -3.34
N PHE A 120 2.71 -4.33 -2.78
CA PHE A 120 3.29 -4.78 -1.52
C PHE A 120 2.90 -3.81 -0.40
N ILE A 121 2.45 -4.36 0.73
CA ILE A 121 2.25 -3.60 1.96
C ILE A 121 3.34 -4.01 2.93
N MET A 122 4.20 -3.05 3.29
CA MET A 122 5.28 -3.27 4.23
C MET A 122 4.75 -3.25 5.67
N PRO A 123 5.28 -4.14 6.55
CA PRO A 123 5.02 -4.07 7.98
C PRO A 123 5.62 -2.80 8.59
N SER A 124 5.21 -2.48 9.81
CA SER A 124 5.94 -1.47 10.58
C SER A 124 7.39 -1.93 10.82
N PHE A 125 8.35 -1.00 10.76
CA PHE A 125 9.74 -1.32 11.05
C PHE A 125 9.98 -1.65 12.53
N ASN A 126 9.19 -1.06 13.42
CA ASN A 126 9.37 -1.13 14.86
C ASN A 126 8.32 -2.04 15.52
N ASP A 127 8.76 -2.91 16.41
CA ASP A 127 7.93 -3.85 17.19
C ASP A 127 7.03 -3.15 18.22
N PHE A 128 7.38 -1.93 18.64
CA PHE A 128 6.55 -1.16 19.59
C PHE A 128 5.28 -0.58 18.95
N LEU A 129 5.16 -0.61 17.62
CA LEU A 129 3.98 -0.13 16.92
C LEU A 129 2.94 -1.24 16.83
N GLY A 130 1.76 -0.99 17.39
CA GLY A 130 0.60 -1.83 17.15
C GLY A 130 0.33 -1.97 15.65
N GLY A 131 0.02 -3.20 15.24
CA GLY A 131 -0.38 -3.49 13.88
C GLY A 131 -1.89 -3.61 13.74
N ARG A 132 -2.36 -3.60 12.50
CA ARG A 132 -3.75 -3.89 12.17
C ARG A 132 -3.92 -5.37 11.81
N PRO A 133 -4.66 -6.15 12.61
CA PRO A 133 -4.99 -7.53 12.27
C PRO A 133 -5.69 -7.63 10.92
N LEU A 134 -5.13 -8.41 10.00
CA LEU A 134 -5.73 -8.66 8.69
C LEU A 134 -6.80 -9.75 8.75
N ASN A 135 -6.56 -10.75 9.57
CA ASN A 135 -7.35 -11.97 9.68
C ASN A 135 -8.37 -11.95 10.84
N GLU A 136 -8.45 -10.85 11.60
CA GLU A 136 -9.49 -10.66 12.63
C GLU A 136 -10.48 -9.54 12.23
N GLY A 137 -11.74 -9.69 12.62
CA GLY A 137 -12.79 -8.67 12.44
C GLY A 137 -13.83 -8.99 11.36
N ARG A 138 -15.08 -8.57 11.61
CA ARG A 138 -16.21 -8.72 10.66
C ARG A 138 -16.14 -7.75 9.48
N GLU A 139 -15.51 -6.60 9.68
CA GLU A 139 -15.25 -5.62 8.62
C GLU A 139 -13.93 -5.95 7.92
N GLY A 140 -13.96 -6.13 6.59
CA GLY A 140 -12.78 -6.48 5.81
C GLY A 140 -11.65 -5.46 5.95
N PHE A 141 -10.40 -5.92 5.85
CA PHE A 141 -9.20 -5.08 5.89
C PHE A 141 -9.20 -3.90 4.87
N GLY A 142 -10.14 -3.88 3.91
CA GLY A 142 -10.37 -2.79 2.97
C GLY A 142 -11.52 -1.84 3.28
N SER A 143 -12.33 -2.00 4.35
CA SER A 143 -13.56 -1.18 4.52
C SER A 143 -13.39 0.09 5.37
N GLY A 144 -12.30 0.22 6.14
CA GLY A 144 -12.10 1.35 7.05
C GLY A 144 -11.41 2.56 6.39
N ARG A 145 -11.81 3.80 6.71
CA ARG A 145 -11.14 5.03 6.19
C ARG A 145 -9.63 5.09 6.47
N THR A 146 -9.16 4.35 7.48
CA THR A 146 -7.78 4.29 7.96
C THR A 146 -6.84 3.40 7.15
N VAL A 147 -7.33 2.64 6.17
CA VAL A 147 -6.48 1.73 5.34
C VAL A 147 -5.80 2.46 4.18
N GLY A 148 -6.19 3.72 3.95
CA GLY A 148 -5.79 4.49 2.79
C GLY A 148 -6.79 4.38 1.62
N PRO A 149 -6.64 5.22 0.59
CA PRO A 149 -7.55 5.25 -0.54
C PRO A 149 -7.33 4.11 -1.54
N VAL A 150 -6.08 3.64 -1.73
CA VAL A 150 -5.75 2.60 -2.72
C VAL A 150 -6.42 1.27 -2.36
N LEU A 151 -6.33 0.84 -1.10
CA LEU A 151 -6.96 -0.40 -0.63
C LEU A 151 -8.50 -0.36 -0.65
N ARG A 152 -9.10 0.83 -0.81
CA ARG A 152 -10.55 1.05 -0.94
C ARG A 152 -11.03 1.23 -2.38
N SER A 153 -10.10 1.16 -3.34
CA SER A 153 -10.38 1.47 -4.74
C SER A 153 -10.97 0.30 -5.53
N GLU A 154 -11.13 -0.87 -4.90
CA GLU A 154 -11.48 -2.16 -5.53
C GLU A 154 -10.45 -2.67 -6.54
N ALA A 155 -9.41 -1.89 -6.85
CA ALA A 155 -8.33 -2.30 -7.74
C ALA A 155 -7.32 -3.26 -7.10
N VAL A 156 -7.43 -3.59 -5.81
CA VAL A 156 -6.49 -4.47 -5.10
C VAL A 156 -7.23 -5.72 -4.66
N ASP A 157 -6.76 -6.88 -5.09
CA ASP A 157 -7.29 -8.17 -4.65
C ASP A 157 -6.71 -8.55 -3.28
N LEU A 158 -7.28 -7.95 -2.23
CA LEU A 158 -6.91 -8.26 -0.85
C LEU A 158 -7.36 -9.65 -0.41
N LYS A 159 -8.36 -10.24 -1.08
CA LYS A 159 -8.91 -11.54 -0.70
C LYS A 159 -7.89 -12.64 -0.96
N ASN A 160 -7.27 -12.61 -2.15
CA ASN A 160 -6.23 -13.55 -2.56
C ASN A 160 -4.80 -13.07 -2.23
N ALA A 161 -4.65 -11.98 -1.48
CA ALA A 161 -3.35 -11.46 -1.10
C ALA A 161 -2.56 -12.49 -0.29
N GLU A 162 -1.30 -12.68 -0.68
CA GLU A 162 -0.33 -13.56 -0.05
C GLU A 162 0.29 -12.89 1.19
N MET A 163 0.46 -13.66 2.25
CA MET A 163 1.02 -13.19 3.53
C MET A 163 2.35 -13.88 3.81
N TYR A 164 3.35 -13.08 4.18
CA TYR A 164 4.69 -13.57 4.51
C TYR A 164 5.15 -13.02 5.85
N LEU A 165 5.75 -13.85 6.71
CA LEU A 165 6.47 -13.37 7.89
C LEU A 165 7.75 -12.62 7.47
N LEU A 166 8.37 -11.92 8.41
CA LEU A 166 9.60 -11.15 8.17
C LEU A 166 10.79 -12.02 7.73
N ASP A 167 10.80 -13.29 8.12
CA ASP A 167 11.80 -14.28 7.72
C ASP A 167 11.53 -14.90 6.33
N GLY A 168 10.46 -14.46 5.66
CA GLY A 168 10.04 -14.98 4.35
C GLY A 168 9.12 -16.19 4.40
N THR A 169 8.75 -16.69 5.58
CA THR A 169 7.81 -17.81 5.71
C THR A 169 6.46 -17.44 5.10
N PHE A 170 6.01 -18.23 4.11
CA PHE A 170 4.69 -18.07 3.49
C PHE A 170 3.59 -18.65 4.38
N LEU A 171 2.57 -17.84 4.66
CA LEU A 171 1.45 -18.20 5.54
C LEU A 171 0.17 -18.59 4.78
N GLY A 172 0.13 -18.41 3.47
CA GLY A 172 -1.09 -18.56 2.66
C GLY A 172 -1.72 -17.23 2.28
N THR A 173 -2.96 -17.30 1.78
CA THR A 173 -3.73 -16.11 1.41
C THR A 173 -4.52 -15.53 2.60
N LEU A 174 -4.95 -14.28 2.50
CA LEU A 174 -5.79 -13.65 3.52
C LEU A 174 -7.07 -14.44 3.79
N GLU A 175 -7.74 -14.92 2.73
CA GLU A 175 -8.96 -15.73 2.88
C GLU A 175 -8.69 -17.05 3.62
N GLN A 176 -7.57 -17.71 3.32
CA GLN A 176 -7.18 -18.93 4.03
C GLN A 176 -6.94 -18.67 5.51
N LEU A 177 -6.21 -17.60 5.85
CA LEU A 177 -5.93 -17.24 7.24
C LEU A 177 -7.18 -16.85 8.03
N LYS A 178 -8.16 -16.21 7.38
CA LYS A 178 -9.46 -15.88 8.00
C LYS A 178 -10.31 -17.11 8.31
N ARG A 179 -10.09 -18.23 7.62
CA ARG A 179 -10.78 -19.50 7.91
C ARG A 179 -10.14 -20.28 9.07
N LEU A 180 -8.92 -19.92 9.46
CA LEU A 180 -8.15 -20.60 10.50
C LEU A 180 -8.29 -19.94 11.89
N GLY A 181 -8.84 -18.73 11.97
CA GLY A 181 -9.08 -17.98 13.21
C GLY A 181 -10.55 -17.90 13.57
#